data_AF-A0A843H741-F1
#
_entry.id   AF-A0A843H741-F1
#
_cell.length_a   1.000
_cell.length_b   1.000
_cell.length_c   1.000
_cell.angle_alpha   90.00
_cell.angle_beta   90.00
_cell.angle_gamma   90.00
#
_symmetry.space_group_name_H-M   'P 1'
#
loop_
_entity.id
_entity.type
_entity.pdbx_description
1 polymer ?
#
loop_
_entity_poly.entity_id
_entity_poly.type
_entity_poly.pdbx_seq_one_letter_code
_entity_poly.pdbx_strand_id
1 'polypeptide(L)'
;MELVLKSAEINLPKEIDNLEALKAELIPKLEKYNNLVVTADSIKEAKADRAALNKLKTAIDDQRKEIKKQYLEPYNVLENQCKEVLALIDAPIQAIDKQIKAFDNIEENEKYTELTTAFAALEAPEWISLDTVLNPKWKNKTAKTDSLISEMTAKTKELVEGLEKITDMYKAEPYLLSVTEFFKQHKDFSKTAVYAIQMQTAYKKEQEAKATVQNTLQNAPQDAPTVSNDITAPTTSNAVPVNPEAKQPVFKGRFEVEATKEQLNALGAFMKSNGIKFTVIK
;
A
#
# COMPACT_ATOMS: atom_id res chain seq x y z
N MET A 1 19.61 34.46 -19.60
CA MET A 1 20.13 35.60 -18.82
C MET A 1 21.26 35.03 -17.98
N GLU A 2 22.52 35.35 -18.28
CA GLU A 2 23.66 34.88 -17.46
C GLU A 2 24.02 35.98 -16.47
N LEU A 3 23.73 35.76 -15.18
CA LEU A 3 24.28 36.59 -14.12
C LEU A 3 25.63 35.99 -13.68
N VAL A 4 26.70 36.77 -13.82
CA VAL A 4 28.02 36.42 -13.31
C VAL A 4 28.20 37.04 -11.93
N LEU A 5 28.40 36.19 -10.91
CA LEU A 5 28.77 36.62 -9.57
C LEU A 5 30.21 37.12 -9.59
N LYS A 6 30.42 38.44 -9.37
CA LYS A 6 31.76 39.01 -9.21
C LYS A 6 32.20 38.81 -7.76
N SER A 7 33.09 37.86 -7.50
CA SER A 7 33.65 37.60 -6.16
C SER A 7 34.84 38.50 -5.86
N ALA A 8 34.95 39.01 -4.63
CA ALA A 8 36.14 39.67 -4.11
C ALA A 8 37.22 38.66 -3.67
N GLU A 9 38.48 39.10 -3.62
CA GLU A 9 39.65 38.28 -3.25
C GLU A 9 39.48 37.58 -1.89
N ILE A 10 39.69 36.26 -1.86
CA ILE A 10 39.65 35.44 -0.65
C ILE A 10 41.08 35.38 -0.07
N ASN A 11 41.30 35.94 1.12
CA ASN A 11 42.60 35.91 1.79
C ASN A 11 42.71 34.64 2.64
N LEU A 12 43.44 33.63 2.16
CA LEU A 12 43.64 32.33 2.82
C LEU A 12 44.38 32.47 4.17
N PRO A 13 44.09 31.61 5.18
CA PRO A 13 44.81 31.64 6.45
C PRO A 13 46.30 31.34 6.22
N LYS A 14 47.18 32.17 6.79
CA LYS A 14 48.63 31.93 6.80
C LYS A 14 48.99 30.98 7.95
N GLU A 15 50.12 30.29 7.82
CA GLU A 15 50.70 29.50 8.92
C GLU A 15 50.95 30.38 10.15
N ILE A 16 51.02 29.75 11.33
CA ILE A 16 51.40 30.45 12.56
C ILE A 16 52.88 30.81 12.42
N ASP A 17 53.18 32.08 12.12
CA ASP A 17 54.53 32.57 11.84
C ASP A 17 55.54 32.32 12.99
N ASN A 18 55.06 32.11 14.22
CA ASN A 18 55.87 31.83 15.41
C ASN A 18 55.74 30.39 15.95
N LEU A 19 55.22 29.44 15.17
CA LEU A 19 54.96 28.07 15.62
C LEU A 19 56.21 27.37 16.19
N GLU A 20 57.35 27.53 15.52
CA GLU A 20 58.64 27.00 15.95
C GLU A 20 59.12 27.61 17.27
N ALA A 21 59.00 28.93 17.43
CA ALA A 21 59.36 29.63 18.66
C ALA A 21 58.44 29.23 19.83
N LEU A 22 57.13 29.09 19.57
CA LEU A 22 56.16 28.65 20.57
C LEU A 22 56.45 27.22 21.05
N LYS A 23 56.78 26.31 20.12
CA LYS A 23 57.18 24.94 20.45
C LYS A 23 58.49 24.90 21.23
N ALA A 24 59.50 25.66 20.81
CA ALA A 24 60.80 25.70 21.48
C ALA A 24 60.73 26.20 22.93
N GLU A 25 59.78 27.08 23.25
CA GLU A 25 59.56 27.54 24.63
C GLU A 25 58.70 26.56 25.46
N LEU A 26 57.70 25.93 24.83
CA LEU A 26 56.79 24.99 25.52
C LEU A 26 57.45 23.63 25.82
N ILE A 27 58.23 23.07 24.90
CA ILE A 27 58.82 21.73 25.01
C ILE A 27 59.65 21.55 26.30
N PRO A 28 60.66 22.40 26.60
CA PRO A 28 61.47 22.23 27.81
C PRO A 28 60.67 22.49 29.11
N LYS A 29 59.66 23.37 29.06
CA LYS A 29 58.75 23.59 30.21
C LYS A 29 57.83 22.39 30.44
N LEU A 30 57.49 21.65 29.39
CA LEU A 30 56.64 20.46 29.45
C LEU A 30 57.41 19.19 29.85
N GLU A 31 58.69 19.07 29.49
CA GLU A 31 59.56 17.96 29.91
C GLU A 31 59.69 17.83 31.43
N LYS A 32 59.67 18.96 32.16
CA LYS A 32 59.63 19.00 33.63
C LYS A 32 58.42 18.25 34.21
N TYR A 33 57.30 18.21 33.50
CA TYR A 33 56.07 17.54 33.94
C TYR A 33 55.99 16.06 33.53
N ASN A 34 56.72 15.64 32.50
CA ASN A 34 56.72 14.25 32.04
C ASN A 34 57.37 13.27 33.04
N ASN A 35 58.29 13.76 33.89
CA ASN A 35 59.00 12.97 34.90
C ASN A 35 58.65 13.36 36.35
N LEU A 36 57.57 14.13 36.57
CA LEU A 36 57.22 14.66 37.89
C LEU A 36 56.54 13.58 38.74
N VAL A 37 57.20 13.14 39.82
CA VAL A 37 56.59 12.28 40.85
C VAL A 37 55.87 13.17 41.87
N VAL A 38 54.54 13.12 41.86
CA VAL A 38 53.71 13.91 42.80
C VAL A 38 53.73 13.24 44.18
N THR A 39 54.21 13.97 45.19
CA THR A 39 54.25 13.56 46.60
C THR A 39 53.20 14.32 47.40
N ALA A 40 52.91 13.91 48.64
CA ALA A 40 51.87 14.53 49.47
C ALA A 40 52.05 16.06 49.63
N ASP A 41 53.30 16.53 49.65
CA ASP A 41 53.65 17.94 49.81
C ASP A 41 53.59 18.73 48.48
N SER A 42 53.76 18.08 47.32
CA SER A 42 53.77 18.73 46.00
C SER A 42 52.44 18.71 45.25
N ILE A 43 51.40 18.06 45.80
CA ILE A 43 50.05 17.98 45.22
C ILE A 43 49.45 19.37 44.91
N LYS A 44 49.71 20.36 45.78
CA LYS A 44 49.13 21.71 45.62
C LYS A 44 49.71 22.42 44.39
N GLU A 45 51.02 22.32 44.20
CA GLU A 45 51.73 22.90 43.06
C GLU A 45 51.38 22.16 41.76
N ALA A 46 51.36 20.82 41.78
CA ALA A 46 50.97 20.02 40.63
C ALA A 46 49.53 20.32 40.14
N LYS A 47 48.59 20.62 41.06
CA LYS A 47 47.24 21.07 40.71
C LYS A 47 47.24 22.46 40.05
N ALA A 48 48.09 23.37 40.52
CA ALA A 48 48.22 24.70 39.93
C ALA A 48 48.82 24.64 38.52
N ASP A 49 49.86 23.83 38.32
CA ASP A 49 50.50 23.63 37.02
C ASP A 49 49.55 22.99 36.01
N ARG A 50 48.79 21.96 36.42
CA ARG A 50 47.72 21.38 35.58
C ARG A 50 46.68 22.43 35.17
N ALA A 51 46.30 23.33 36.07
CA ALA A 51 45.36 24.39 35.75
C ALA A 51 45.96 25.40 34.74
N ALA A 52 47.25 25.75 34.89
CA ALA A 52 47.95 26.62 33.95
C ALA A 52 48.08 26.00 32.55
N LEU A 53 48.43 24.71 32.45
CA LEU A 53 48.49 23.98 31.18
C LEU A 53 47.12 23.89 30.49
N ASN A 54 46.05 23.66 31.26
CA ASN A 54 44.70 23.67 30.71
C ASN A 54 44.29 25.07 30.22
N LYS A 55 44.65 26.15 30.92
CA LYS A 55 44.41 27.53 30.45
C LYS A 55 45.15 27.82 29.14
N LEU A 56 46.42 27.42 29.04
CA LEU A 56 47.22 27.57 27.82
C LEU A 56 46.60 26.81 26.65
N LYS A 57 46.19 25.55 26.87
CA LYS A 57 45.50 24.73 25.89
C LYS A 57 44.21 25.40 25.40
N THR A 58 43.39 25.91 26.33
CA THR A 58 42.16 26.62 26.01
C THR A 58 42.43 27.88 25.20
N ALA A 59 43.42 28.70 25.58
CA ALA A 59 43.75 29.92 24.85
C ALA A 59 44.14 29.66 23.39
N ILE A 60 44.92 28.60 23.12
CA ILE A 60 45.28 28.20 21.74
C ILE A 60 44.05 27.72 20.97
N ASP A 61 43.19 26.91 21.59
CA ASP A 61 41.97 26.42 20.94
C ASP A 61 40.97 27.56 20.66
N ASP A 62 40.89 28.55 21.54
CA ASP A 62 40.04 29.72 21.37
C ASP A 62 40.55 30.63 20.26
N GLN A 63 41.86 30.86 20.14
CA GLN A 63 42.42 31.56 18.98
C GLN A 63 42.15 30.82 17.67
N ARG A 64 42.30 29.48 17.65
CA ARG A 64 41.94 28.66 16.48
C ARG A 64 40.48 28.85 16.06
N LYS A 65 39.56 28.83 17.03
CA LYS A 65 38.12 29.04 16.78
C LYS A 65 37.83 30.45 16.26
N GLU A 66 38.47 31.46 16.83
CA GLU A 66 38.29 32.86 16.43
C GLU A 66 38.80 33.10 15.01
N ILE A 67 39.98 32.60 14.66
CA ILE A 67 40.52 32.66 13.29
C ILE A 67 39.58 31.94 12.31
N LYS A 68 39.06 30.76 12.68
CA LYS A 68 38.09 30.03 11.86
C LYS A 68 36.81 30.83 11.63
N LYS A 69 36.31 31.52 12.68
CA LYS A 69 35.11 32.34 12.61
C LYS A 69 35.30 33.53 11.67
N GLN A 70 36.41 34.27 11.84
CA GLN A 70 36.75 35.41 10.98
C GLN A 70 36.93 35.00 9.52
N TYR A 71 37.48 33.82 9.25
CA TYR A 71 37.64 33.32 7.88
C TYR A 71 36.32 32.84 7.25
N LEU A 72 35.43 32.22 8.04
CA LEU A 72 34.11 31.81 7.56
C LEU A 72 33.14 32.97 7.42
N GLU A 73 33.38 34.10 8.06
CA GLU A 73 32.50 35.27 7.98
C GLU A 73 32.34 35.80 6.53
N PRO A 74 33.40 36.05 5.75
CA PRO A 74 33.27 36.39 4.32
C PRO A 74 32.52 35.34 3.50
N TYR A 75 32.74 34.05 3.80
CA TYR A 75 32.02 32.95 3.14
C TYR A 75 30.53 33.00 3.48
N ASN A 76 30.16 33.17 4.75
CA ASN A 76 28.78 33.24 5.19
C ASN A 76 28.06 34.46 4.57
N VAL A 77 28.76 35.59 4.42
CA VAL A 77 28.22 36.77 3.71
C VAL A 77 27.93 36.44 2.26
N LEU A 78 28.87 35.82 1.54
CA LEU A 78 28.65 35.37 0.16
C LEU A 78 27.50 34.37 0.06
N GLU A 79 27.46 33.38 0.96
CA GLU A 79 26.42 32.37 1.01
C GLU A 79 25.03 33.02 1.19
N ASN A 80 24.92 33.98 2.11
CA ASN A 80 23.67 34.70 2.34
C ASN A 80 23.26 35.55 1.14
N GLN A 81 24.20 36.26 0.51
CA GLN A 81 23.93 37.02 -0.72
C GLN A 81 23.46 36.11 -1.87
N CYS A 82 24.09 34.95 -2.04
CA CYS A 82 23.65 33.94 -3.01
C CYS A 82 22.24 33.44 -2.69
N LYS A 83 21.94 33.13 -1.41
CA LYS A 83 20.61 32.69 -0.98
C LYS A 83 19.54 33.76 -1.21
N GLU A 84 19.86 35.03 -0.99
CA GLU A 84 18.94 36.14 -1.26
C GLU A 84 18.62 36.24 -2.75
N VAL A 85 19.62 36.16 -3.62
CA VAL A 85 19.42 36.16 -5.07
C VAL A 85 18.63 34.93 -5.53
N LEU A 86 18.93 33.74 -4.98
CA LEU A 86 18.17 32.52 -5.27
C LEU A 86 16.71 32.66 -4.84
N ALA A 87 16.45 33.23 -3.65
CA ALA A 87 15.09 33.45 -3.16
C ALA A 87 14.27 34.39 -4.06
N LEU A 88 14.90 35.40 -4.65
CA LEU A 88 14.26 36.29 -5.63
C LEU A 88 13.84 35.55 -6.92
N ILE A 89 14.53 34.46 -7.27
CA ILE A 89 14.23 33.62 -8.44
C ILE A 89 13.20 32.54 -8.08
N ASP A 90 13.30 31.95 -6.90
CA ASP A 90 12.41 30.88 -6.47
C ASP A 90 10.96 31.36 -6.30
N ALA A 91 10.76 32.58 -5.79
CA ALA A 91 9.43 33.16 -5.61
C ALA A 91 8.60 33.23 -6.91
N PRO A 92 9.09 33.81 -8.03
CA PRO A 92 8.37 33.82 -9.29
C PRO A 92 8.24 32.42 -9.91
N ILE A 93 9.23 31.52 -9.77
CA ILE A 93 9.11 30.13 -10.23
C ILE A 93 7.91 29.44 -9.57
N GLN A 94 7.81 29.52 -8.23
CA GLN A 94 6.70 28.92 -7.49
C GLN A 94 5.35 29.53 -7.86
N ALA A 95 5.31 30.84 -8.11
CA ALA A 95 4.09 31.53 -8.56
C ALA A 95 3.64 31.02 -9.95
N ILE A 96 4.58 30.88 -10.89
CA ILE A 96 4.31 30.34 -12.23
C ILE A 96 3.86 28.88 -12.14
N ASP A 97 4.56 28.04 -11.38
CA ASP A 97 4.19 26.64 -11.18
C ASP A 97 2.78 26.48 -10.62
N LYS A 98 2.40 27.33 -9.66
CA LYS A 98 1.06 27.34 -9.09
C LYS A 98 0.01 27.70 -10.14
N GLN A 99 0.29 28.68 -11.00
CA GLN A 99 -0.62 29.07 -12.08
C GLN A 99 -0.75 27.97 -13.13
N ILE A 100 0.35 27.34 -13.53
CA ILE A 100 0.35 26.20 -14.46
C ILE A 100 -0.50 25.05 -13.91
N LYS A 101 -0.29 24.68 -12.64
CA LYS A 101 -1.10 23.61 -12.00
C LYS A 101 -2.57 23.97 -11.88
N ALA A 102 -2.88 25.24 -11.60
CA ALA A 102 -4.28 25.70 -11.56
C ALA A 102 -4.94 25.59 -12.94
N PHE A 103 -4.23 25.99 -13.99
CA PHE A 103 -4.72 25.88 -15.37
C PHE A 103 -4.90 24.42 -15.80
N ASP A 104 -3.91 23.56 -15.56
CA ASP A 104 -4.00 22.13 -15.86
C ASP A 104 -5.18 21.46 -15.15
N ASN A 105 -5.47 21.86 -13.90
CA ASN A 105 -6.61 21.35 -13.15
C ASN A 105 -7.95 21.87 -13.70
N ILE A 106 -8.01 23.14 -14.13
CA ILE A 106 -9.18 23.69 -14.82
C ILE A 106 -9.45 22.91 -16.10
N GLU A 107 -8.45 22.70 -16.96
CA GLU A 107 -8.61 21.92 -18.20
C GLU A 107 -9.03 20.47 -17.92
N GLU A 108 -8.45 19.82 -16.91
CA GLU A 108 -8.86 18.46 -16.50
C GLU A 108 -10.32 18.43 -16.05
N ASN A 109 -10.74 19.41 -15.24
CA ASN A 109 -12.09 19.48 -14.72
C ASN A 109 -13.13 19.84 -15.79
N GLU A 110 -12.81 20.75 -16.70
CA GLU A 110 -13.65 21.08 -17.87
C GLU A 110 -13.85 19.84 -18.75
N LYS A 111 -12.76 19.12 -19.05
CA LYS A 111 -12.83 17.87 -19.80
C LYS A 111 -13.67 16.81 -19.10
N TYR A 112 -13.50 16.64 -17.79
CA TYR A 112 -14.33 15.71 -17.01
C TYR A 112 -15.80 16.11 -17.02
N THR A 113 -16.10 17.41 -16.93
CA THR A 113 -17.46 17.95 -16.99
C THR A 113 -18.10 17.70 -18.35
N GLU A 114 -17.35 17.89 -19.43
CA GLU A 114 -17.81 17.60 -20.80
C GLU A 114 -18.10 16.11 -20.97
N LEU A 115 -17.20 15.23 -20.51
CA LEU A 115 -17.41 13.78 -20.52
C LEU A 115 -18.62 13.35 -19.69
N THR A 116 -18.80 13.94 -18.51
CA THR A 116 -19.95 13.68 -17.63
C THR A 116 -21.25 14.11 -18.30
N THR A 117 -21.26 15.28 -18.95
CA THR A 117 -22.41 15.81 -19.69
C THR A 117 -22.75 14.91 -20.87
N ALA A 118 -21.73 14.49 -21.64
CA ALA A 118 -21.91 13.57 -22.76
C ALA A 118 -22.44 12.21 -22.30
N PHE A 119 -21.96 11.69 -21.16
CA PHE A 119 -22.45 10.43 -20.59
C PHE A 119 -23.90 10.54 -20.12
N ALA A 120 -24.27 11.64 -19.45
CA ALA A 120 -25.65 11.88 -19.04
C ALA A 120 -26.61 11.93 -20.24
N ALA A 121 -26.18 12.51 -21.37
CA ALA A 121 -26.95 12.56 -22.60
C ALA A 121 -27.14 11.18 -23.29
N LEU A 122 -26.33 10.16 -22.95
CA LEU A 122 -26.51 8.80 -23.46
C LEU A 122 -27.68 8.05 -22.80
N GLU A 123 -28.22 8.57 -21.69
CA GLU A 123 -29.28 7.90 -20.90
C GLU A 123 -28.94 6.44 -20.59
N ALA A 124 -27.67 6.19 -20.22
CA ALA A 124 -27.19 4.86 -19.93
C ALA A 124 -27.97 4.21 -18.77
N PRO A 125 -28.25 2.89 -18.81
CA PRO A 125 -28.89 2.18 -17.70
C PRO A 125 -28.14 2.36 -16.37
N GLU A 126 -28.88 2.38 -15.24
CA GLU A 126 -28.32 2.66 -13.90
C GLU A 126 -27.14 1.78 -13.48
N TRP A 127 -27.05 0.55 -14.01
CA TRP A 127 -25.95 -0.37 -13.71
C TRP A 127 -24.66 0.00 -14.45
N ILE A 128 -24.68 0.91 -15.44
CA ILE A 128 -23.52 1.48 -16.13
C ILE A 128 -23.22 2.85 -15.55
N SER A 129 -22.04 3.01 -14.93
CA SER A 129 -21.53 4.31 -14.49
C SER A 129 -20.47 4.85 -15.45
N LEU A 130 -20.25 6.16 -15.43
CA LEU A 130 -19.19 6.83 -16.17
C LEU A 130 -17.83 6.15 -15.94
N ASP A 131 -17.47 5.88 -14.68
CA ASP A 131 -16.19 5.25 -14.32
C ASP A 131 -15.99 3.86 -14.94
N THR A 132 -17.09 3.16 -15.27
CA THR A 132 -17.03 1.83 -15.90
C THR A 132 -16.63 1.91 -17.36
N VAL A 133 -17.08 2.94 -18.07
CA VAL A 133 -16.94 3.07 -19.53
C VAL A 133 -15.89 4.10 -19.94
N LEU A 134 -15.49 4.97 -19.02
CA LEU A 134 -14.49 6.00 -19.26
C LEU A 134 -13.08 5.39 -19.31
N ASN A 135 -12.33 5.76 -20.35
CA ASN A 135 -10.95 5.31 -20.51
C ASN A 135 -10.07 5.83 -19.35
N PRO A 136 -9.29 4.99 -18.64
CA PRO A 136 -8.47 5.42 -17.51
C PRO A 136 -7.40 6.46 -17.87
N LYS A 137 -7.07 6.60 -19.15
CA LYS A 137 -6.13 7.60 -19.67
C LYS A 137 -6.80 8.92 -20.07
N TRP A 138 -8.06 9.16 -19.68
CA TRP A 138 -8.79 10.39 -20.03
C TRP A 138 -8.07 11.67 -19.55
N LYS A 139 -7.32 11.59 -18.44
CA LYS A 139 -6.51 12.70 -17.91
C LYS A 139 -5.29 13.06 -18.78
N ASN A 140 -4.93 12.23 -19.74
CA ASN A 140 -3.80 12.54 -20.62
C ASN A 140 -4.14 13.73 -21.52
N LYS A 141 -3.26 14.74 -21.55
CA LYS A 141 -3.41 15.94 -22.39
C LYS A 141 -3.55 15.62 -23.89
N THR A 142 -2.95 14.51 -24.34
CA THR A 142 -3.02 14.07 -25.75
C THR A 142 -4.33 13.37 -26.12
N ALA A 143 -5.12 12.93 -25.14
CA ALA A 143 -6.39 12.25 -25.40
C ALA A 143 -7.45 13.30 -25.78
N LYS A 144 -7.99 13.23 -27.00
CA LYS A 144 -9.03 14.15 -27.46
C LYS A 144 -10.38 13.84 -26.81
N THR A 145 -11.13 14.85 -26.37
CA THR A 145 -12.44 14.66 -25.73
C THR A 145 -13.41 13.92 -26.64
N ASP A 146 -13.50 14.27 -27.92
CA ASP A 146 -14.36 13.57 -28.89
C ASP A 146 -14.06 12.07 -29.02
N SER A 147 -12.77 11.70 -28.99
CA SER A 147 -12.36 10.29 -29.04
C SER A 147 -12.83 9.54 -27.79
N LEU A 148 -12.68 10.17 -26.62
CA LEU A 148 -13.11 9.60 -25.35
C LEU A 148 -14.64 9.46 -25.29
N ILE A 149 -15.39 10.44 -25.79
CA ILE A 149 -16.85 10.37 -25.90
C ILE A 149 -17.26 9.21 -26.82
N SER A 150 -16.60 9.07 -27.98
CA SER A 150 -16.87 7.99 -28.93
C SER A 150 -16.57 6.61 -28.33
N GLU A 151 -15.41 6.44 -27.69
CA GLU A 151 -15.01 5.21 -27.00
C GLU A 151 -16.01 4.84 -25.88
N MET A 152 -16.35 5.80 -25.04
CA MET A 152 -17.32 5.65 -23.95
C MET A 152 -18.71 5.25 -24.48
N THR A 153 -19.16 5.89 -25.56
CA THR A 153 -20.45 5.59 -26.21
C THR A 153 -20.45 4.17 -26.78
N ALA A 154 -19.37 3.80 -27.48
CA ALA A 154 -19.21 2.46 -28.04
C ALA A 154 -19.20 1.40 -26.94
N LYS A 155 -18.49 1.64 -25.83
CA LYS A 155 -18.45 0.72 -24.69
C LYS A 155 -19.81 0.58 -24.00
N THR A 156 -20.53 1.68 -23.82
CA THR A 156 -21.89 1.67 -23.27
C THR A 156 -22.81 0.82 -24.14
N LYS A 157 -22.78 1.03 -25.46
CA LYS A 157 -23.57 0.26 -26.41
C LYS A 157 -23.21 -1.23 -26.41
N GLU A 158 -21.94 -1.58 -26.41
CA GLU A 158 -21.46 -2.96 -26.33
C GLU A 158 -22.01 -3.69 -25.09
N LEU A 159 -22.02 -3.01 -23.94
CA LEU A 159 -22.55 -3.55 -22.69
C LEU A 159 -24.06 -3.76 -22.75
N VAL A 160 -24.82 -2.80 -23.30
CA VAL A 160 -26.27 -2.92 -23.45
C VAL A 160 -26.63 -4.06 -24.40
N GLU A 161 -26.07 -4.05 -25.62
CA GLU A 161 -26.35 -5.07 -26.64
C GLU A 161 -26.00 -6.47 -26.16
N GLY A 162 -24.94 -6.60 -25.38
CA GLY A 162 -24.56 -7.91 -24.93
C GLY A 162 -25.32 -8.38 -23.68
N LEU A 163 -25.85 -7.48 -22.83
CA LEU A 163 -26.89 -7.86 -21.86
C LEU A 163 -28.14 -8.38 -22.58
N GLU A 164 -28.56 -7.74 -23.68
CA GLU A 164 -29.66 -8.24 -24.52
C GLU A 164 -29.35 -9.64 -25.07
N LYS A 165 -28.17 -9.86 -25.64
CA LYS A 165 -27.73 -11.19 -26.12
C LYS A 165 -27.76 -12.26 -25.04
N ILE A 166 -27.28 -11.94 -23.83
CA ILE A 166 -27.33 -12.86 -22.69
C ILE A 166 -28.79 -13.15 -22.33
N THR A 167 -29.62 -12.12 -22.31
CA THR A 167 -31.04 -12.26 -21.98
C THR A 167 -31.76 -13.16 -22.98
N ASP A 168 -31.49 -12.99 -24.28
CA ASP A 168 -32.07 -13.83 -25.33
C ASP A 168 -31.55 -15.28 -25.27
N MET A 169 -30.24 -15.47 -25.05
CA MET A 169 -29.61 -16.78 -25.00
C MET A 169 -30.14 -17.66 -23.87
N TYR A 170 -30.46 -17.06 -22.72
CA TYR A 170 -30.92 -17.76 -21.53
C TYR A 170 -32.42 -17.51 -21.23
N LYS A 171 -33.19 -16.99 -22.19
CA LYS A 171 -34.58 -16.55 -21.99
C LYS A 171 -35.51 -17.60 -21.40
N ALA A 172 -35.30 -18.87 -21.77
CA ALA A 172 -36.10 -20.01 -21.31
C ALA A 172 -35.50 -20.70 -20.06
N GLU A 173 -34.35 -20.24 -19.57
CA GLU A 173 -33.62 -20.89 -18.49
C GLU A 173 -33.99 -20.30 -17.13
N PRO A 174 -34.14 -21.13 -16.08
CA PRO A 174 -34.58 -20.68 -14.75
C PRO A 174 -33.52 -19.84 -14.01
N TYR A 175 -32.27 -19.89 -14.46
CA TYR A 175 -31.14 -19.15 -13.90
C TYR A 175 -30.82 -17.85 -14.66
N LEU A 176 -31.70 -17.38 -15.56
CA LEU A 176 -31.52 -16.14 -16.32
C LEU A 176 -31.20 -14.93 -15.43
N LEU A 177 -31.93 -14.78 -14.31
CA LEU A 177 -31.76 -13.63 -13.43
C LEU A 177 -30.36 -13.58 -12.80
N SER A 178 -29.83 -14.74 -12.36
CA SER A 178 -28.49 -14.77 -11.77
C SER A 178 -27.41 -14.46 -12.82
N VAL A 179 -27.56 -14.97 -14.04
CA VAL A 179 -26.60 -14.73 -15.13
C VAL A 179 -26.62 -13.26 -15.57
N THR A 180 -27.79 -12.65 -15.69
CA THR A 180 -27.90 -11.23 -16.07
C THR A 180 -27.37 -10.31 -14.97
N GLU A 181 -27.61 -10.62 -13.69
CA GLU A 181 -27.06 -9.87 -12.56
C GLU A 181 -25.53 -9.98 -12.49
N PHE A 182 -24.99 -11.19 -12.69
CA PHE A 182 -23.55 -11.42 -12.77
C PHE A 182 -22.91 -10.59 -13.89
N PHE A 183 -23.55 -10.52 -15.07
CA PHE A 183 -23.07 -9.68 -16.16
C PHE A 183 -23.08 -8.19 -15.80
N LYS A 184 -24.16 -7.70 -15.17
CA LYS A 184 -24.25 -6.30 -14.75
C LYS A 184 -23.14 -5.92 -13.77
N GLN A 185 -22.76 -6.82 -12.87
CA GLN A 185 -21.68 -6.58 -11.90
C GLN A 185 -20.30 -6.65 -12.54
N HIS A 186 -20.04 -7.63 -13.40
CA HIS A 186 -18.69 -7.91 -13.89
C HIS A 186 -18.37 -7.31 -15.26
N LYS A 187 -19.38 -6.88 -16.03
CA LYS A 187 -19.22 -6.19 -17.32
C LYS A 187 -18.39 -7.00 -18.34
N ASP A 188 -18.37 -8.32 -18.18
CA ASP A 188 -17.43 -9.22 -18.86
C ASP A 188 -18.19 -10.45 -19.38
N PHE A 189 -18.24 -10.56 -20.71
CA PHE A 189 -18.90 -11.66 -21.41
C PHE A 189 -18.27 -13.01 -21.10
N SER A 190 -16.94 -13.09 -21.08
CA SER A 190 -16.21 -14.33 -20.89
C SER A 190 -16.47 -14.89 -19.49
N LYS A 191 -16.40 -14.04 -18.45
CA LYS A 191 -16.72 -14.44 -17.08
C LYS A 191 -18.18 -14.85 -16.95
N THR A 192 -19.09 -14.12 -17.59
CA THR A 192 -20.52 -14.42 -17.56
C THR A 192 -20.83 -15.76 -18.22
N ALA A 193 -20.20 -16.06 -19.36
CA ALA A 193 -20.38 -17.35 -20.03
C ALA A 193 -19.93 -18.52 -19.14
N VAL A 194 -18.80 -18.39 -18.46
CA VAL A 194 -18.32 -19.38 -17.49
C VAL A 194 -19.32 -19.54 -16.34
N TYR A 195 -19.83 -18.43 -15.79
CA TYR A 195 -20.82 -18.46 -14.72
C TYR A 195 -22.14 -19.11 -15.16
N ALA A 196 -22.60 -18.85 -16.39
CA ALA A 196 -23.80 -19.47 -16.93
C ALA A 196 -23.66 -21.00 -17.07
N ILE A 197 -22.49 -21.50 -17.48
CA ILE A 197 -22.20 -22.95 -17.53
C ILE A 197 -22.26 -23.57 -16.13
N GLN A 198 -21.75 -22.86 -15.11
CA GLN A 198 -21.82 -23.32 -13.72
C GLN A 198 -23.28 -23.41 -13.24
N MET A 199 -24.10 -22.39 -13.53
CA MET A 199 -25.53 -22.40 -13.19
C MET A 199 -26.28 -23.52 -13.90
N GLN A 200 -26.01 -23.72 -15.20
CA GLN A 200 -26.62 -24.80 -15.97
C GLN A 200 -26.26 -26.19 -15.38
N THR A 201 -25.00 -26.39 -15.00
CA THR A 201 -24.53 -27.65 -14.41
C THR A 201 -25.17 -27.90 -13.04
N ALA A 202 -25.25 -26.86 -12.19
CA ALA A 202 -25.88 -26.94 -10.89
C ALA A 202 -27.38 -27.27 -11.01
N TYR A 203 -28.08 -26.62 -11.93
CA TYR A 203 -29.51 -26.87 -12.18
C TYR A 203 -29.77 -28.30 -12.67
N LYS A 204 -28.97 -28.82 -13.61
CA LYS A 204 -29.07 -30.21 -14.08
C LYS A 204 -28.89 -31.21 -12.94
N LYS A 205 -27.85 -31.01 -12.12
CA LYS A 205 -27.57 -31.86 -10.94
C LYS A 205 -28.71 -31.84 -9.92
N GLU A 206 -29.33 -30.68 -9.70
CA GLU A 206 -30.47 -30.55 -8.80
C GLU A 206 -31.70 -31.30 -9.34
N GLN A 207 -31.96 -31.22 -10.64
CA GLN A 207 -33.07 -31.93 -11.28
C GLN A 207 -32.87 -33.46 -11.23
N GLU A 208 -31.65 -33.93 -11.49
CA GLU A 208 -31.31 -35.35 -11.35
C GLU A 208 -31.50 -35.84 -9.91
N ALA A 209 -31.02 -35.08 -8.92
CA ALA A 209 -31.19 -35.40 -7.52
C ALA A 209 -32.68 -35.46 -7.11
N LYS A 210 -33.50 -34.49 -7.55
CA LYS A 210 -34.95 -34.49 -7.31
C LYS A 210 -35.64 -35.69 -7.96
N ALA A 211 -35.25 -36.05 -9.19
CA ALA A 211 -35.79 -37.21 -9.89
C ALA A 211 -35.42 -38.54 -9.18
N THR A 212 -34.19 -38.66 -8.66
CA THR A 212 -33.77 -39.85 -7.87
C THR A 212 -34.56 -39.98 -6.56
N VAL A 213 -34.75 -38.87 -5.83
CA VAL A 213 -35.54 -38.87 -4.59
C VAL A 213 -37.01 -39.19 -4.86
N GLN A 214 -37.60 -38.66 -5.94
CA GLN A 214 -38.99 -38.96 -6.29
C GLN A 214 -39.20 -40.42 -6.71
N ASN A 215 -38.26 -41.00 -7.46
CA ASN A 215 -38.35 -42.40 -7.89
C ASN A 215 -38.15 -43.40 -6.72
N THR A 216 -37.31 -43.04 -5.74
CA THR A 216 -37.12 -43.84 -4.51
C THR A 216 -38.30 -43.76 -3.55
N LEU A 217 -39.04 -42.65 -3.51
CA LEU A 217 -40.28 -42.52 -2.73
C LEU A 217 -41.48 -43.24 -3.38
N GLN A 218 -41.51 -43.38 -4.72
CA GLN A 218 -42.59 -44.06 -5.44
C GLN A 218 -42.44 -45.59 -5.51
N ASN A 219 -41.23 -46.12 -5.27
CA ASN A 219 -40.91 -47.56 -5.30
C ASN A 219 -40.45 -48.12 -3.93
N ALA A 220 -41.02 -47.62 -2.83
CA ALA A 220 -40.74 -48.17 -1.50
C ALA A 220 -41.44 -49.54 -1.32
N PRO A 221 -40.70 -50.64 -1.02
CA PRO A 221 -41.31 -51.93 -0.68
C PRO A 221 -42.13 -51.80 0.62
N GLN A 222 -43.43 -52.13 0.56
CA GLN A 222 -44.20 -52.52 1.73
C GLN A 222 -43.66 -53.87 2.21
N ASP A 223 -42.74 -53.86 3.17
CA ASP A 223 -42.59 -54.94 4.13
C ASP A 223 -41.90 -54.40 5.38
N ALA A 224 -42.71 -54.16 6.41
CA ALA A 224 -42.26 -54.17 7.81
C ALA A 224 -42.58 -55.57 8.37
N PRO A 225 -41.70 -56.13 9.21
CA PRO A 225 -42.08 -56.25 10.63
C PRO A 225 -40.93 -55.87 11.60
N THR A 226 -41.12 -54.96 12.57
CA THR A 226 -41.66 -55.12 13.95
C THR A 226 -40.62 -55.59 15.01
N VAL A 227 -40.09 -54.59 15.76
CA VAL A 227 -39.57 -54.52 17.16
C VAL A 227 -38.71 -55.64 17.79
N SER A 228 -37.57 -55.24 18.37
CA SER A 228 -37.37 -55.23 19.85
C SER A 228 -36.11 -54.48 20.29
N ASN A 229 -36.25 -53.73 21.39
CA ASN A 229 -35.22 -53.05 22.17
C ASN A 229 -34.21 -54.04 22.76
N ASP A 230 -32.91 -53.68 22.81
CA ASP A 230 -32.19 -53.64 24.09
C ASP A 230 -30.89 -52.80 24.02
N ILE A 231 -30.56 -52.19 25.15
CA ILE A 231 -29.43 -51.27 25.36
C ILE A 231 -28.22 -52.07 25.82
N THR A 232 -27.02 -51.84 25.28
CA THR A 232 -25.74 -51.83 26.03
C THR A 232 -24.53 -51.50 25.13
N ALA A 233 -23.71 -50.53 25.56
CA ALA A 233 -22.28 -50.45 25.22
C ALA A 233 -21.51 -51.45 26.12
N PRO A 234 -20.31 -52.01 25.77
CA PRO A 234 -19.11 -51.23 25.43
C PRO A 234 -18.10 -51.84 24.41
N THR A 235 -17.18 -50.96 23.97
CA THR A 235 -15.79 -51.08 23.48
C THR A 235 -15.17 -52.47 23.17
N THR A 236 -14.54 -52.63 21.98
CA THR A 236 -13.07 -52.80 21.73
C THR A 236 -12.73 -53.62 20.46
N SER A 237 -11.91 -53.02 19.58
CA SER A 237 -10.86 -53.58 18.68
C SER A 237 -11.04 -54.94 17.96
N ASN A 238 -11.10 -54.96 16.63
CA ASN A 238 -9.96 -55.30 15.74
C ASN A 238 -10.33 -55.43 14.24
N ALA A 239 -9.38 -54.96 13.40
CA ALA A 239 -8.98 -55.44 12.07
C ALA A 239 -9.92 -55.36 10.83
N VAL A 240 -9.55 -54.41 9.96
CA VAL A 240 -9.69 -54.26 8.48
C VAL A 240 -9.36 -55.54 7.65
N PRO A 241 -9.59 -55.65 6.32
CA PRO A 241 -9.85 -54.62 5.27
C PRO A 241 -11.05 -54.92 4.32
N VAL A 242 -11.59 -53.98 3.52
CA VAL A 242 -11.20 -53.67 2.11
C VAL A 242 -11.87 -52.34 1.65
N ASN A 243 -11.13 -51.56 0.86
CA ASN A 243 -11.27 -50.19 0.32
C ASN A 243 -11.82 -50.18 -1.13
N PRO A 244 -12.09 -49.05 -1.86
CA PRO A 244 -12.49 -47.66 -1.53
C PRO A 244 -13.80 -47.20 -2.23
N GLU A 245 -14.61 -46.37 -1.57
CA GLU A 245 -15.60 -45.50 -2.24
C GLU A 245 -15.07 -44.06 -2.30
N ALA A 246 -15.28 -43.39 -3.44
CA ALA A 246 -14.60 -42.15 -3.84
C ALA A 246 -14.90 -40.96 -2.91
N LYS A 247 -13.85 -40.42 -2.26
CA LYS A 247 -13.91 -39.20 -1.45
C LYS A 247 -13.78 -37.96 -2.34
N GLN A 248 -14.76 -37.06 -2.25
CA GLN A 248 -14.67 -35.70 -2.82
C GLN A 248 -13.46 -34.94 -2.22
N PRO A 249 -12.79 -34.06 -2.98
CA PRO A 249 -11.59 -33.37 -2.52
C PRO A 249 -11.90 -32.45 -1.33
N VAL A 250 -11.24 -32.70 -0.20
CA VAL A 250 -11.32 -31.84 0.99
C VAL A 250 -10.26 -30.74 0.87
N PHE A 251 -10.70 -29.49 0.74
CA PHE A 251 -9.82 -28.33 0.73
C PHE A 251 -9.61 -27.81 2.16
N LYS A 252 -8.38 -27.39 2.48
CA LYS A 252 -8.03 -26.72 3.75
C LYS A 252 -7.58 -25.30 3.45
N GLY A 253 -8.17 -24.32 4.13
CA GLY A 253 -7.79 -22.91 4.06
C GLY A 253 -7.64 -22.31 5.46
N ARG A 254 -6.90 -21.21 5.58
CA ARG A 254 -6.83 -20.36 6.77
C ARG A 254 -7.41 -19.01 6.39
N PHE A 255 -8.31 -18.50 7.23
CA PHE A 255 -8.90 -17.18 7.07
C PHE A 255 -9.09 -16.57 8.45
N GLU A 256 -8.95 -15.26 8.53
CA GLU A 256 -9.13 -14.47 9.75
C GLU A 256 -10.49 -13.78 9.67
N VAL A 257 -11.22 -13.78 10.78
CA VAL A 257 -12.58 -13.22 10.87
C VAL A 257 -12.60 -12.26 12.05
N GLU A 258 -12.83 -10.99 11.77
CA GLU A 258 -13.08 -9.98 12.80
C GLU A 258 -14.59 -9.83 12.97
N ALA A 259 -15.10 -10.27 14.12
CA ALA A 259 -16.53 -10.25 14.42
C ALA A 259 -16.77 -10.19 15.94
N THR A 260 -17.99 -9.88 16.33
CA THR A 260 -18.40 -9.92 17.75
C THR A 260 -18.40 -11.35 18.30
N LYS A 261 -18.32 -11.49 19.62
CA LYS A 261 -18.33 -12.79 20.31
C LYS A 261 -19.56 -13.65 19.96
N GLU A 262 -20.72 -13.02 19.80
CA GLU A 262 -21.98 -13.69 19.44
C GLU A 262 -21.92 -14.22 17.99
N GLN A 263 -21.37 -13.44 17.06
CA GLN A 263 -21.19 -13.85 15.67
C GLN A 263 -20.19 -15.01 15.53
N LEU A 264 -19.09 -15.01 16.29
CA LEU A 264 -18.13 -16.12 16.30
C LEU A 264 -18.75 -17.43 16.83
N ASN A 265 -19.61 -17.34 17.85
CA ASN A 265 -20.35 -18.50 18.35
C ASN A 265 -21.35 -19.04 17.34
N ALA A 266 -22.10 -18.16 16.67
CA ALA A 266 -23.04 -18.54 15.62
C ALA A 266 -22.32 -19.20 14.42
N LEU A 267 -21.17 -18.65 14.02
CA LEU A 267 -20.32 -19.21 12.96
C LEU A 267 -19.80 -20.60 13.33
N GLY A 268 -19.35 -20.80 14.58
CA GLY A 268 -18.91 -22.10 15.07
C GLY A 268 -20.03 -23.16 15.11
N ALA A 269 -21.25 -22.76 15.48
CA ALA A 269 -22.41 -23.64 15.45
C ALA A 269 -22.77 -24.06 14.02
N PHE A 270 -22.76 -23.10 13.09
CA PHE A 270 -23.00 -23.34 11.67
C PHE A 270 -21.99 -24.31 11.05
N MET A 271 -20.69 -24.15 11.37
CA MET A 271 -19.66 -25.06 10.87
C MET A 271 -19.87 -26.49 11.37
N LYS A 272 -20.25 -26.67 12.65
CA LYS A 272 -20.53 -28.00 13.22
C LYS A 272 -21.77 -28.64 12.60
N SER A 273 -22.86 -27.89 12.42
CA SER A 273 -24.10 -28.42 11.83
C SER A 273 -23.92 -28.87 10.37
N ASN A 274 -22.98 -28.26 9.65
CA ASN A 274 -22.67 -28.59 8.27
C ASN A 274 -21.47 -29.57 8.12
N GLY A 275 -20.98 -30.16 9.21
CA GLY A 275 -19.88 -31.13 9.17
C GLY A 275 -18.51 -30.53 8.79
N ILE A 276 -18.36 -29.21 8.89
CA ILE A 276 -17.12 -28.48 8.58
C ILE A 276 -16.18 -28.50 9.79
N LYS A 277 -14.96 -29.00 9.58
CA LYS A 277 -13.92 -29.02 10.62
C LYS A 277 -13.20 -27.66 10.65
N PHE A 278 -13.15 -27.03 11.83
CA PHE A 278 -12.42 -25.78 12.04
C PHE A 278 -11.51 -25.86 13.28
N THR A 279 -10.48 -25.01 13.30
CA THR A 279 -9.57 -24.85 14.44
C THR A 279 -9.46 -23.37 14.76
N VAL A 280 -9.64 -22.99 16.03
CA VAL A 280 -9.41 -21.62 16.49
C VAL A 280 -7.91 -21.41 16.65
N ILE A 281 -7.35 -20.45 15.94
CA ILE A 281 -5.97 -20.00 16.12
C ILE A 281 -5.99 -19.01 17.28
N LYS A 282 -5.19 -19.28 18.32
CA LYS A 282 -4.99 -18.39 19.47
C LYS A 282 -3.79 -17.49 19.25
#